data_AF-A0A5E7BN35-F1
#
_entry.id   AF-A0A5E7BN35-F1
#
_cell.length_a   1.000
_cell.length_b   1.000
_cell.length_c   1.000
_cell.angle_alpha   90.00
_cell.angle_beta   90.00
_cell.angle_gamma   90.00
#
_symmetry.space_group_name_H-M   'P 1'
#
loop_
_entity.id
_entity.type
_entity.pdbx_description
1 polymer ?
#
loop_
_entity_poly.entity_id
_entity_poly.type
_entity_poly.pdbx_seq_one_letter_code
_entity_poly.pdbx_strand_id
1 'polypeptide(L)'
;MISERASDKGKIVHLEEENALLRQRLFGRKSEQTTDPATPQLALFNEAESVAEPVDEACEEEVVVPTKRRGKRKPLPADLPRIEVIHELPEHELTCTCGCRKHAIGEEVSEQLEIVPMQIRVIKHVRKVYGCRDCESAPVTADKPAQLIEKSMASPSVLAMLLTTNTSTVCHCTASKKCWGATILIFRARPWRAGLSSAVSICSRCLI
;
A
#
# COMPACT_ATOMS: atom_id res chain seq x y z
N MET A 1 7.68 -32.31 -53.96
CA MET A 1 8.52 -31.19 -53.47
C MET A 1 7.84 -29.82 -53.53
N ILE A 2 7.48 -29.26 -54.70
CA ILE A 2 6.86 -27.90 -54.76
C ILE A 2 5.42 -27.90 -54.24
N SER A 3 4.65 -28.95 -54.50
CA SER A 3 3.27 -29.13 -54.02
C SER A 3 3.18 -29.30 -52.49
N GLU A 4 4.10 -30.05 -51.90
CA GLU A 4 4.17 -30.24 -50.43
C GLU A 4 4.49 -28.92 -49.73
N ARG A 5 5.45 -28.16 -50.25
CA ARG A 5 5.78 -26.81 -49.75
C ARG A 5 4.60 -25.83 -49.85
N ALA A 6 3.73 -25.99 -50.84
CA ALA A 6 2.51 -25.18 -50.95
C ALA A 6 1.45 -25.60 -49.92
N SER A 7 1.30 -26.90 -49.67
CA SER A 7 0.41 -27.42 -48.62
C SER A 7 0.85 -26.98 -47.22
N ASP A 8 2.15 -27.05 -46.94
CA ASP A 8 2.71 -26.65 -45.65
C ASP A 8 2.55 -25.15 -45.40
N LYS A 9 2.71 -24.32 -46.43
CA LYS A 9 2.41 -22.87 -46.34
C LYS A 9 0.94 -22.61 -46.03
N GLY A 10 0.02 -23.37 -46.62
CA GLY A 10 -1.40 -23.26 -46.29
C GLY A 10 -1.69 -23.60 -44.83
N LYS A 11 -1.04 -24.64 -44.28
CA LYS A 11 -1.18 -25.00 -42.86
C LYS A 11 -0.59 -23.94 -41.93
N ILE A 12 0.53 -23.33 -42.30
CA ILE A 12 1.15 -22.26 -41.50
C ILE A 12 0.19 -21.08 -41.38
N VAL A 13 -0.38 -20.61 -42.50
CA VAL A 13 -1.34 -19.49 -42.49
C VAL A 13 -2.56 -19.82 -41.64
N HIS A 14 -3.12 -21.01 -41.79
CA HIS A 14 -4.27 -21.44 -41.00
C HIS A 14 -3.97 -21.47 -39.48
N LEU A 15 -2.82 -22.03 -39.08
CA LEU A 15 -2.40 -22.08 -37.68
C LEU A 15 -2.04 -20.69 -37.11
N GLU A 16 -1.54 -19.78 -37.95
CA GLU A 16 -1.28 -18.39 -37.57
C GLU A 16 -2.59 -17.64 -37.32
N GLU A 17 -3.61 -17.83 -38.16
CA GLU A 17 -4.96 -17.29 -37.96
C GLU A 17 -5.61 -17.82 -36.68
N GLU A 18 -5.53 -19.13 -36.42
CA GLU A 18 -6.02 -19.73 -35.17
C GLU A 18 -5.30 -19.15 -33.94
N ASN A 19 -3.98 -18.99 -34.00
CA ASN A 19 -3.21 -18.37 -32.90
C ASN A 19 -3.58 -16.91 -32.68
N ALA A 20 -3.82 -16.14 -33.75
CA ALA A 20 -4.25 -14.76 -33.64
C ALA A 20 -5.61 -14.65 -32.94
N LEU A 21 -6.57 -15.51 -33.32
CA LEU A 21 -7.88 -15.59 -32.69
C LEU A 21 -7.81 -15.98 -31.21
N LEU A 22 -7.01 -16.99 -30.86
CA LEU A 22 -6.82 -17.41 -29.46
C LEU A 22 -6.18 -16.29 -28.62
N ARG A 23 -5.18 -15.59 -29.17
CA ARG A 23 -4.54 -14.45 -28.49
C ARG A 23 -5.53 -13.31 -28.27
N GLN A 24 -6.40 -13.03 -29.22
CA GLN A 24 -7.45 -12.01 -29.07
C GLN A 24 -8.49 -12.43 -28.02
N ARG A 25 -8.87 -13.71 -27.94
CA ARG A 25 -9.79 -14.20 -26.88
C ARG A 25 -9.19 -14.15 -25.49
N LEU A 26 -7.90 -14.49 -25.33
CA LEU A 26 -7.25 -14.55 -24.02
C LEU A 26 -6.76 -13.19 -23.52
N PHE A 27 -6.26 -12.35 -24.42
CA PHE A 27 -5.57 -11.10 -24.10
C PHE A 27 -6.18 -9.87 -24.78
N GLY A 28 -7.35 -10.01 -25.42
CA GLY A 28 -8.08 -8.90 -26.00
C GLY A 28 -8.57 -7.90 -24.96
N ARG A 29 -9.11 -6.78 -25.45
CA ARG A 29 -9.81 -5.83 -24.57
C ARG A 29 -10.99 -6.55 -23.91
N LYS A 30 -11.26 -6.22 -22.64
CA LYS A 30 -12.33 -6.88 -21.85
C LYS A 30 -13.68 -6.91 -22.56
N SER A 31 -14.00 -5.87 -23.34
CA SER A 31 -15.24 -5.76 -24.14
C SER A 31 -15.29 -6.67 -25.37
N GLU A 32 -14.14 -7.17 -25.84
CA GLU A 32 -14.01 -8.02 -27.03
C GLU A 32 -13.72 -9.49 -26.65
N GLN A 33 -13.47 -9.76 -25.37
CA GLN A 33 -13.23 -11.10 -24.85
C GLN A 33 -14.53 -11.90 -24.86
N THR A 34 -14.69 -12.74 -25.88
CA THR A 34 -15.80 -13.68 -25.98
C THR A 34 -15.60 -14.81 -24.97
N THR A 35 -16.59 -15.05 -24.12
CA THR A 35 -16.58 -16.15 -23.16
C THR A 35 -16.76 -17.48 -23.88
N ASP A 36 -15.74 -18.35 -23.84
CA ASP A 36 -15.85 -19.71 -24.37
C ASP A 36 -16.81 -20.55 -23.51
N PRO A 37 -17.75 -21.32 -24.10
CA PRO A 37 -18.74 -22.12 -23.36
C PRO A 37 -18.10 -23.27 -22.56
N ALA A 38 -16.86 -23.65 -22.87
CA ALA A 38 -16.11 -24.68 -22.16
C ALA A 38 -15.44 -24.17 -20.87
N THR A 39 -15.34 -22.84 -20.68
CA THR A 39 -14.67 -22.22 -19.52
C THR A 39 -15.62 -21.24 -18.79
N PRO A 40 -16.73 -21.74 -18.20
CA PRO A 40 -17.72 -20.90 -17.52
C PRO A 40 -17.17 -20.16 -16.29
N GLN A 41 -15.96 -20.49 -15.83
CA GLN A 41 -15.34 -19.87 -14.68
C GLN A 41 -15.03 -18.37 -14.90
N LEU A 42 -14.77 -17.93 -16.13
CA LEU A 42 -14.54 -16.51 -16.42
C LEU A 42 -15.82 -15.67 -16.29
N ALA A 43 -16.99 -16.25 -16.57
CA ALA A 43 -18.27 -15.58 -16.40
C ALA A 43 -18.61 -15.32 -14.91
N LEU A 44 -18.14 -16.18 -13.99
CA LEU A 44 -18.34 -16.04 -12.54
C LEU A 44 -17.64 -14.80 -11.95
N PHE A 45 -16.63 -14.25 -12.63
CA PHE A 45 -15.94 -13.05 -12.18
C PHE A 45 -16.52 -11.75 -12.78
N ASN A 46 -17.47 -11.86 -13.72
CA ASN A 46 -18.05 -10.72 -14.42
C ASN A 46 -19.45 -10.31 -13.90
N GLU A 47 -19.84 -10.80 -12.73
CA GLU A 47 -21.13 -10.51 -12.09
C GLU A 47 -21.35 -9.00 -11.91
N ALA A 48 -20.30 -8.23 -11.61
CA ALA A 48 -20.38 -6.78 -11.41
C ALA A 48 -20.67 -5.97 -12.70
N GLU A 49 -20.22 -6.45 -13.86
CA GLU A 49 -20.54 -5.83 -15.17
C GLU A 49 -21.92 -6.30 -15.67
N SER A 50 -22.33 -7.55 -15.39
CA SER A 50 -23.65 -8.06 -15.79
C SER A 50 -24.84 -7.36 -15.12
N VAL A 51 -24.61 -6.72 -13.96
CA VAL A 51 -25.61 -5.95 -13.22
C VAL A 51 -25.66 -4.48 -13.68
N ALA A 52 -24.65 -4.01 -14.42
CA ALA A 52 -24.68 -2.71 -15.05
C ALA A 52 -25.43 -2.81 -16.38
N GLU A 53 -26.69 -2.36 -16.41
CA GLU A 53 -27.45 -2.25 -17.66
C GLU A 53 -26.68 -1.42 -18.70
N PRO A 54 -26.78 -1.75 -20.00
CA PRO A 54 -26.18 -0.94 -21.06
C PRO A 54 -26.90 0.40 -21.08
N VAL A 55 -26.20 1.46 -20.64
CA VAL A 55 -26.65 2.83 -20.84
C VAL A 55 -26.39 3.15 -22.31
N ASP A 56 -27.46 3.29 -23.08
CA ASP A 56 -27.43 3.70 -24.47
C ASP A 56 -26.57 4.96 -24.64
N GLU A 57 -25.60 4.89 -25.55
CA GLU A 57 -24.75 6.02 -25.93
C GLU A 57 -25.59 7.07 -26.68
N ALA A 58 -26.07 8.06 -25.94
CA ALA A 58 -26.51 9.32 -26.52
C ALA A 58 -26.21 10.48 -25.56
N CYS A 59 -25.66 11.55 -26.15
CA CYS A 59 -25.33 12.86 -25.60
C CYS A 59 -24.00 13.00 -24.84
N GLU A 60 -23.02 13.48 -25.60
CA GLU A 60 -21.94 14.34 -25.15
C GLU A 60 -22.54 15.58 -24.43
N GLU A 61 -22.72 15.49 -23.13
CA GLU A 61 -22.73 16.66 -22.25
C GLU A 61 -21.77 16.38 -21.10
N GLU A 62 -20.90 17.35 -20.81
CA GLU A 62 -19.95 17.33 -19.71
C GLU A 62 -20.69 17.31 -18.37
N VAL A 63 -21.25 16.15 -18.02
CA VAL A 63 -21.81 15.90 -16.70
C VAL A 63 -20.62 15.64 -15.78
N VAL A 64 -20.29 16.65 -14.97
CA VAL A 64 -19.42 16.47 -13.81
C VAL A 64 -20.07 15.42 -12.92
N VAL A 65 -19.67 14.16 -13.12
CA VAL A 65 -20.23 13.01 -12.40
C VAL A 65 -20.01 13.27 -10.91
N PRO A 66 -21.07 13.39 -10.09
CA PRO A 66 -20.91 13.52 -8.65
C PRO A 66 -20.25 12.24 -8.16
N THR A 67 -18.99 12.35 -7.76
CA THR A 67 -18.23 11.22 -7.21
C THR A 67 -19.05 10.62 -6.07
N LYS A 68 -19.51 9.37 -6.26
CA LYS A 68 -20.27 8.63 -5.25
C LYS A 68 -19.50 8.71 -3.94
N ARG A 69 -20.05 9.41 -2.94
CA ARG A 69 -19.43 9.54 -1.62
C ARG A 69 -19.25 8.13 -1.07
N ARG A 70 -18.01 7.65 -1.03
CA ARG A 70 -17.68 6.34 -0.43
C ARG A 70 -18.27 6.33 0.97
N GLY A 71 -19.05 5.30 1.29
CA GLY A 71 -19.74 5.17 2.57
C GLY A 71 -18.76 5.31 3.75
N LYS A 72 -19.29 5.73 4.91
CA LYS A 72 -18.50 5.82 6.15
C LYS A 72 -17.89 4.45 6.46
N ARG A 73 -16.58 4.40 6.69
CA ARG A 73 -15.89 3.16 7.07
C ARG A 73 -16.39 2.69 8.43
N LYS A 74 -16.49 1.37 8.61
CA LYS A 74 -16.80 0.79 9.92
C LYS A 74 -15.67 1.11 10.91
N PRO A 75 -15.96 1.49 12.15
CA PRO A 75 -14.95 1.72 13.18
C PRO A 75 -14.20 0.42 13.50
N LEU A 76 -13.00 0.55 14.09
CA LEU A 76 -12.24 -0.62 14.55
C LEU A 76 -12.97 -1.28 15.74
N PRO A 77 -12.84 -2.61 15.89
CA PRO A 77 -13.45 -3.33 17.01
C PRO A 77 -12.95 -2.79 18.35
N ALA A 78 -13.83 -2.80 19.36
CA ALA A 78 -13.54 -2.27 20.69
C ALA A 78 -12.59 -3.17 21.50
N ASP A 79 -12.50 -4.45 21.17
CA ASP A 79 -11.75 -5.46 21.93
C ASP A 79 -10.23 -5.34 21.78
N LEU A 80 -9.75 -4.59 20.79
CA LEU A 80 -8.33 -4.39 20.56
C LEU A 80 -7.74 -3.39 21.56
N PRO A 81 -6.50 -3.62 22.07
CA PRO A 81 -5.85 -2.68 22.97
C PRO A 81 -5.59 -1.33 22.29
N ARG A 82 -5.97 -0.24 22.96
CA ARG A 82 -5.86 1.14 22.44
C ARG A 82 -4.72 1.88 23.15
N ILE A 83 -3.85 2.51 22.37
CA ILE A 83 -2.78 3.39 22.86
C ILE A 83 -3.10 4.81 22.40
N GLU A 84 -3.19 5.74 23.35
CA GLU A 84 -3.48 7.15 23.06
C GLU A 84 -2.18 7.93 22.85
N VAL A 85 -2.11 8.67 21.75
CA VAL A 85 -1.01 9.59 21.43
C VAL A 85 -1.60 10.98 21.27
N ILE A 86 -1.27 11.85 22.22
CA ILE A 86 -1.76 13.23 22.27
C ILE A 86 -0.78 14.13 21.53
N HIS A 87 -1.30 14.89 20.57
CA HIS A 87 -0.56 15.91 19.84
C HIS A 87 -0.99 17.29 20.35
N GLU A 88 -0.02 18.01 20.94
CA GLU A 88 -0.20 19.35 21.49
C GLU A 88 0.50 20.39 20.61
N LEU A 89 0.01 21.63 20.65
CA LEU A 89 0.71 22.75 20.01
C LEU A 89 2.01 23.05 20.75
N PRO A 90 3.08 23.41 20.03
CA PRO A 90 4.30 23.83 20.68
C PRO A 90 4.10 25.16 21.43
N GLU A 91 4.90 25.39 22.48
CA GLU A 91 4.72 26.52 23.40
C GLU A 91 4.71 27.90 22.73
N HIS A 92 5.47 28.06 21.64
CA HIS A 92 5.55 29.32 20.90
C HIS A 92 4.25 29.64 20.14
N GLU A 93 3.48 28.64 19.73
CA GLU A 93 2.20 28.84 19.03
C GLU A 93 1.01 28.95 19.97
N LEU A 94 1.19 28.61 21.25
CA LEU A 94 0.17 28.73 22.29
C LEU A 94 -0.12 30.20 22.66
N THR A 95 0.74 31.13 22.27
CA THR A 95 0.51 32.57 22.49
C THR A 95 -0.23 33.15 21.30
N CYS A 96 -1.37 33.80 21.54
CA CYS A 96 -2.14 34.47 20.51
C CYS A 96 -1.52 35.85 20.19
N THR A 97 -1.83 36.40 19.01
CA THR A 97 -1.41 37.74 18.59
C THR A 97 -1.91 38.86 19.52
N CYS A 98 -3.01 38.62 20.22
CA CYS A 98 -3.56 39.54 21.22
C CYS A 98 -2.89 39.42 22.62
N GLY A 99 -1.87 38.57 22.77
CA GLY A 99 -1.13 38.40 24.03
C GLY A 99 -1.74 37.39 25.01
N CYS A 100 -2.96 36.92 24.76
CA CYS A 100 -3.60 35.88 25.58
C CYS A 100 -3.08 34.48 25.23
N ARG A 101 -3.09 33.57 26.21
CA ARG A 101 -2.79 32.14 26.00
C ARG A 101 -3.98 31.44 25.36
N LYS A 102 -3.77 30.70 24.28
CA LYS A 102 -4.80 29.87 23.64
C LYS A 102 -5.17 28.72 24.57
N HIS A 103 -6.45 28.39 24.63
CA HIS A 103 -6.98 27.30 25.44
C HIS A 103 -7.48 26.17 24.52
N ALA A 104 -7.42 24.92 24.99
CA ALA A 104 -7.98 23.80 24.25
C ALA A 104 -9.52 23.90 24.24
N ILE A 105 -10.10 23.96 23.04
CA ILE A 105 -11.54 24.07 22.79
C ILE A 105 -12.14 22.69 22.48
N GLY A 106 -11.39 21.86 21.75
CA GLY A 106 -11.88 20.57 21.29
C GLY A 106 -10.75 19.60 20.98
N GLU A 107 -11.15 18.38 20.65
CA GLU A 107 -10.23 17.29 20.34
C GLU A 107 -10.67 16.59 19.06
N GLU A 108 -9.75 16.43 18.14
CA GLU A 108 -9.94 15.63 16.93
C GLU A 108 -9.29 14.26 17.11
N VAL A 109 -10.10 13.20 17.02
CA VAL A 109 -9.64 11.82 17.21
C VAL A 109 -9.51 11.11 15.87
N SER A 110 -8.38 10.46 15.64
CA SER A 110 -8.16 9.58 14.50
C SER A 110 -7.56 8.25 14.94
N GLU A 111 -8.11 7.15 14.44
CA GLU A 111 -7.70 5.79 14.81
C GLU A 111 -6.88 5.14 13.71
N GLN A 112 -5.81 4.42 14.09
CA GLN A 112 -4.99 3.63 13.20
C GLN A 112 -4.72 2.24 13.78
N LEU A 113 -4.78 1.22 12.94
CA LEU A 113 -4.39 -0.14 13.29
C LEU A 113 -2.88 -0.30 13.16
N GLU A 114 -2.23 -0.83 14.17
CA GLU A 114 -0.81 -1.12 14.20
C GLU A 114 -0.58 -2.60 14.49
N ILE A 115 0.32 -3.21 13.71
CA ILE A 115 0.78 -4.58 13.94
C ILE A 115 2.12 -4.50 14.64
N VAL A 116 2.17 -4.96 15.87
CA VAL A 116 3.41 -5.39 16.52
C VAL A 116 3.51 -6.89 16.21
N PRO A 117 4.70 -7.46 15.93
CA PRO A 117 4.82 -8.86 15.47
C PRO A 117 4.08 -9.91 16.31
N MET A 118 3.78 -9.61 17.58
CA MET A 118 3.07 -10.50 18.50
C MET A 118 1.65 -10.02 18.86
N GLN A 119 1.27 -8.78 18.55
CA GLN A 119 0.02 -8.17 19.00
C GLN A 119 -0.50 -7.14 18.00
N ILE A 120 -1.82 -7.15 17.77
CA ILE A 120 -2.51 -6.11 17.01
C ILE A 120 -3.05 -5.09 18.00
N ARG A 121 -2.79 -3.82 17.76
CA ARG A 121 -3.23 -2.72 18.62
C ARG A 121 -3.75 -1.54 17.80
N VAL A 122 -4.50 -0.67 18.45
CA VAL A 122 -5.05 0.55 17.83
C VAL A 122 -4.34 1.76 18.42
N ILE A 123 -3.70 2.56 17.58
CA ILE A 123 -3.18 3.88 17.96
C ILE A 123 -4.31 4.89 17.77
N LYS A 124 -4.71 5.55 18.87
CA LYS A 124 -5.66 6.64 18.86
C LYS A 124 -4.89 7.96 18.94
N HIS A 125 -4.80 8.67 17.81
CA HIS A 125 -4.21 9.99 17.75
C HIS A 125 -5.26 11.04 18.15
N VAL A 126 -5.00 11.74 19.24
CA VAL A 126 -5.83 12.84 19.76
C VAL A 126 -5.11 14.13 19.44
N ARG A 127 -5.70 14.99 18.60
CA ARG A 127 -5.15 16.32 18.30
C ARG A 127 -5.96 17.36 19.04
N LYS A 128 -5.29 18.17 19.84
CA LYS A 128 -5.95 19.27 20.54
C LYS A 128 -6.17 20.43 19.59
N VAL A 129 -7.38 20.97 19.61
CA VAL A 129 -7.79 22.18 18.90
C VAL A 129 -7.76 23.31 19.91
N TYR A 130 -7.00 24.37 19.60
CA TYR A 130 -6.83 25.52 20.48
C TYR A 130 -7.50 26.75 19.87
N GLY A 131 -8.04 27.62 20.73
CA GLY A 131 -8.48 28.94 20.33
C GLY A 131 -8.38 29.95 21.45
N CYS A 132 -8.49 31.22 21.07
CA CYS A 132 -8.53 32.34 22.01
C CYS A 132 -10.00 32.67 22.33
N ARG A 133 -10.27 33.15 23.54
CA ARG A 133 -11.62 33.61 23.93
C ARG A 133 -11.85 35.08 23.60
N ASP A 134 -10.80 35.88 23.74
CA ASP A 134 -10.87 37.34 23.59
C ASP A 134 -10.77 37.78 22.12
N CYS A 135 -10.27 36.89 21.28
CA CYS A 135 -9.94 37.16 19.90
C CYS A 135 -10.70 36.10 19.09
N GLU A 136 -11.64 36.52 18.24
CA GLU A 136 -12.40 35.65 17.32
C GLU A 136 -11.50 35.07 16.19
N SER A 137 -10.23 34.78 16.52
CA SER A 137 -9.26 34.16 15.63
C SER A 137 -9.67 32.72 15.33
N ALA A 138 -9.42 32.27 14.10
CA ALA A 138 -9.67 30.90 13.69
C ALA A 138 -8.96 29.90 14.64
N PRO A 139 -9.62 28.80 15.03
CA PRO A 139 -9.02 27.77 15.87
C PRO A 139 -7.84 27.12 15.16
N VAL A 140 -6.78 26.85 15.91
CA VAL A 140 -5.56 26.20 15.42
C VAL A 140 -5.52 24.78 15.96
N THR A 141 -5.42 23.80 15.06
CA THR A 141 -5.35 22.38 15.41
C THR A 141 -3.89 21.92 15.41
N ALA A 142 -3.52 21.05 16.35
CA ALA A 142 -2.19 20.45 16.37
C ALA A 142 -1.89 19.66 15.08
N ASP A 143 -0.63 19.74 14.64
CA ASP A 143 -0.20 19.10 13.41
C ASP A 143 -0.37 17.59 13.44
N LYS A 144 -0.69 17.05 12.26
CA LYS A 144 -0.82 15.61 12.07
C LYS A 144 0.56 14.98 11.83
N PRO A 145 0.88 13.82 12.43
CA PRO A 145 2.05 13.06 12.03
C PRO A 145 1.97 12.68 10.55
N ALA A 146 3.07 12.82 9.81
CA ALA A 146 3.13 12.48 8.40
C ALA A 146 2.72 11.02 8.18
N GLN A 147 1.73 10.80 7.30
CA GLN A 147 1.23 9.47 6.96
C GLN A 147 1.50 9.19 5.48
N LEU A 148 1.91 7.96 5.18
CA LEU A 148 2.17 7.52 3.81
C LEU A 148 0.91 7.58 2.93
N ILE A 149 -0.25 7.23 3.50
CA ILE A 149 -1.56 7.34 2.85
C ILE A 149 -2.48 8.18 3.72
N GLU A 150 -2.92 9.31 3.19
CA GLU A 150 -3.83 10.20 3.89
C GLU A 150 -5.16 9.53 4.22
N LYS A 151 -5.69 9.80 5.43
CA LYS A 151 -6.99 9.33 5.93
C LYS A 151 -7.13 7.80 5.93
N SER A 152 -6.03 7.06 5.89
CA SER A 152 -6.02 5.60 6.01
C SER A 152 -6.01 5.16 7.48
N MET A 153 -6.66 4.04 7.77
CA MET A 153 -6.64 3.39 9.09
C MET A 153 -5.44 2.45 9.24
N ALA A 154 -4.68 2.21 8.17
CA ALA A 154 -3.49 1.36 8.21
C ALA A 154 -2.29 2.18 8.68
N SER A 155 -1.62 1.74 9.76
CA SER A 155 -0.34 2.32 10.14
C SER A 155 0.76 1.88 9.16
N PRO A 156 1.94 2.55 9.16
CA PRO A 156 3.09 2.12 8.36
C PRO A 156 3.49 0.67 8.59
N SER A 157 3.31 0.14 9.81
CA SER A 157 3.59 -1.27 10.12
C SER A 157 2.64 -2.23 9.40
N VAL A 158 1.34 -1.89 9.31
CA VAL A 158 0.37 -2.70 8.55
C VAL A 158 0.74 -2.72 7.07
N LEU A 159 1.09 -1.57 6.51
CA LEU A 159 1.51 -1.48 5.11
C LEU A 159 2.79 -2.28 4.86
N ALA A 160 3.78 -2.18 5.76
CA ALA A 160 5.01 -2.97 5.68
C ALA A 160 4.72 -4.48 5.72
N MET A 161 3.85 -4.94 6.62
CA MET A 161 3.44 -6.35 6.70
C MET A 161 2.73 -6.80 5.42
N LEU A 162 1.81 -6.00 4.87
CA LEU A 162 1.11 -6.35 3.63
C LEU A 162 2.07 -6.48 2.44
N LEU A 163 3.09 -5.61 2.38
CA LEU A 163 4.11 -5.68 1.34
C LEU A 163 4.98 -6.94 1.48
N THR A 164 5.36 -7.34 2.69
CA THR A 164 6.17 -8.55 2.90
C THR A 164 5.37 -9.82 2.66
N THR A 165 4.10 -9.88 3.08
CA THR A 165 3.25 -11.06 2.87
C THR A 165 2.98 -11.27 1.38
N ASN A 166 2.60 -10.21 0.66
CA ASN A 166 2.24 -10.35 -0.76
C ASN A 166 3.43 -10.70 -1.66
N THR A 167 4.62 -10.17 -1.35
CA THR A 167 5.85 -10.46 -2.12
C THR A 167 6.43 -11.84 -1.83
N SER A 168 6.15 -12.41 -0.65
CA SER A 168 6.59 -13.77 -0.31
C SER A 168 5.94 -14.87 -1.17
N THR A 169 4.69 -14.65 -1.61
CA THR A 169 3.97 -15.58 -2.52
C THR A 169 4.51 -15.62 -3.95
N VAL A 170 5.34 -14.66 -4.35
CA VAL A 170 6.05 -14.69 -5.65
C VAL A 170 7.43 -15.37 -5.53
N CYS A 171 7.86 -15.73 -4.31
CA CYS A 171 9.09 -16.50 -4.07
C CYS A 171 8.81 -18.00 -3.88
N HIS A 172 7.97 -18.58 -4.75
CA HIS A 172 7.99 -20.02 -5.01
C HIS A 172 8.29 -20.28 -6.49
N CYS A 173 9.38 -21.02 -6.70
CA CYS A 173 9.94 -21.49 -7.98
C CYS A 173 10.74 -20.50 -8.84
N THR A 174 11.98 -20.23 -8.41
CA THR A 174 13.12 -20.83 -9.13
C THR A 174 14.08 -21.45 -8.12
N ALA A 175 13.94 -22.76 -7.93
CA ALA A 175 15.00 -23.55 -7.33
C ALA A 175 16.16 -23.62 -8.33
N SER A 176 17.12 -22.70 -8.21
CA SER A 176 18.50 -23.01 -8.56
C SER A 176 19.38 -22.70 -7.35
N LYS A 177 19.83 -23.79 -6.76
CA LYS A 177 20.73 -23.91 -5.61
C LYS A 177 21.89 -22.91 -5.70
N LYS A 178 21.99 -22.00 -4.73
CA LYS A 178 23.22 -21.47 -4.08
C LYS A 178 22.91 -20.13 -3.42
N CYS A 179 22.64 -20.15 -2.12
CA CYS A 179 22.87 -19.01 -1.21
C CYS A 179 22.73 -19.51 0.23
N TRP A 180 23.56 -20.48 0.62
CA TRP A 180 23.91 -20.68 2.03
C TRP A 180 25.40 -20.45 2.12
N GLY A 181 25.72 -19.24 2.57
CA GLY A 181 27.06 -18.69 2.65
C GLY A 181 26.98 -17.22 3.03
N ALA A 182 26.11 -16.89 3.99
CA ALA A 182 26.08 -15.57 4.60
C ALA A 182 27.30 -15.44 5.53
N THR A 183 28.47 -15.22 4.92
CA THR A 183 29.51 -14.44 5.58
C THR A 183 28.92 -13.06 5.77
N ILE A 184 28.60 -12.76 7.03
CA ILE A 184 28.35 -11.43 7.56
C ILE A 184 29.50 -10.52 7.12
N LEU A 185 29.31 -9.83 5.99
CA LEU A 185 30.10 -8.66 5.63
C LEU A 185 29.55 -7.50 6.46
N ILE A 186 30.11 -7.39 7.66
CA ILE A 186 30.08 -6.17 8.46
C ILE A 186 30.49 -5.03 7.54
N PHE A 187 29.57 -4.10 7.34
CA PHE A 187 29.83 -2.77 6.83
C PHE A 187 31.03 -2.20 7.61
N ARG A 188 32.21 -2.19 6.99
CA ARG A 188 33.34 -1.38 7.47
C ARG A 188 32.93 0.07 7.30
N ALA A 189 32.38 0.65 8.37
CA ALA A 189 32.55 2.06 8.64
C ALA A 189 34.03 2.39 8.44
N ARG A 190 34.34 3.23 7.45
CA ARG A 190 35.67 3.81 7.24
C ARG A 190 35.99 4.67 8.46
N PRO A 191 36.97 4.33 9.31
CA PRO A 191 37.48 5.25 10.30
C PRO A 191 38.50 6.15 9.59
N TRP A 192 38.29 7.45 9.74
CA TRP A 192 39.28 8.48 9.48
C TRP A 192 40.56 8.12 10.25
N ARG A 193 41.69 7.91 9.54
CA ARG A 193 42.99 7.62 10.15
C ARG A 193 43.58 8.91 10.71
N ALA A 194 43.84 8.93 12.01
CA ALA A 194 45.03 9.56 12.57
C ALA A 194 45.38 8.90 13.91
N GLY A 195 46.63 8.45 14.04
CA GLY A 195 47.33 8.41 15.33
C GLY A 195 47.30 7.10 16.13
N LEU A 196 48.33 6.28 15.89
CA LEU A 196 49.26 5.73 16.89
C LEU A 196 48.77 4.80 18.04
N SER A 197 49.33 3.59 17.98
CA SER A 197 50.00 2.85 19.07
C SER A 197 49.25 1.83 19.93
N SER A 198 49.99 0.72 20.15
CA SER A 198 49.83 -0.41 21.10
C SER A 198 48.64 -1.36 20.86
N ALA A 199 48.83 -2.60 20.38
CA ALA A 199 49.50 -3.79 20.96
C ALA A 199 48.61 -4.57 21.95
N VAL A 200 48.84 -5.90 21.99
CA VAL A 200 48.17 -6.96 22.80
C VAL A 200 46.93 -7.56 22.11
N SER A 201 47.05 -8.62 21.29
CA SER A 201 47.34 -10.04 21.60
C SER A 201 46.40 -10.70 22.61
N ILE A 202 45.56 -11.64 22.15
CA ILE A 202 45.57 -13.06 22.54
C ILE A 202 44.26 -13.73 22.11
N CYS A 203 44.47 -14.83 21.41
CA CYS A 203 43.51 -15.84 20.99
C CYS A 203 43.37 -16.90 22.11
N SER A 204 42.15 -17.31 22.44
CA SER A 204 41.87 -18.65 23.00
C SER A 204 40.35 -18.89 23.00
N ARG A 205 39.83 -19.68 22.04
CA ARG A 205 39.53 -21.14 22.19
C ARG A 205 38.17 -21.35 22.89
N CYS A 206 37.10 -21.65 22.15
CA CYS A 206 36.59 -23.02 21.98
C CYS A 206 36.64 -23.85 23.26
N LEU A 207 35.53 -23.96 24.00
CA LEU A 207 35.08 -25.19 24.65
C LEU A 207 33.70 -25.01 25.32
N ILE A 208 32.80 -25.92 24.96
CA ILE A 208 31.43 -26.20 25.44
C ILE A 208 30.32 -25.36 24.81
#